data_AF-A0A2V7QXM4-F1
#
_entry.id   AF-A0A2V7QXM4-F1
#
_cell.length_a   1.000
_cell.length_b   1.000
_cell.length_c   1.000
_cell.angle_alpha   90.00
_cell.angle_beta   90.00
_cell.angle_gamma   90.00
#
_symmetry.space_group_name_H-M   'P 1'
#
loop_
_entity.id
_entity.type
_entity.pdbx_description
1 polymer ?
#
loop_
_entity_poly.entity_id
_entity_poly.type
_entity_poly.pdbx_seq_one_letter_code
_entity_poly.pdbx_strand_id
1 'polypeptide(L)'
;MEITRREFLGYTAGAISVVGLPLPESTPTATRLRKLDKWQVLGTTGRPSIPESALGYHAALPQERQRVDPWERPSVPSCSLLIYPSLLVINQKDAAFLTRCMNRGATVVIESGAGFMKHFAFRRHRRQLRERLQIPVTAPVDLWSHGSRPSTPYVEYTWPQRARIRDFSRVVPPAEQPGEIIAWAGELPVAFKRRVGAGTLIYLGSPVGPALWAGDVEAKRWLHAVALTA
;
A
#
# COMPACT_ATOMS: atom_id res chain seq x y z
N MET A 1 18.27 -16.31 2.29
CA MET A 1 18.94 -15.83 1.05
C MET A 1 18.56 -14.38 0.90
N GLU A 2 19.49 -13.43 0.90
CA GLU A 2 19.14 -12.00 0.82
C GLU A 2 18.72 -11.64 -0.61
N ILE A 3 17.41 -11.58 -0.87
CA ILE A 3 16.90 -11.11 -2.17
C ILE A 3 17.19 -9.61 -2.29
N THR A 4 18.00 -9.26 -3.27
CA THR A 4 18.30 -7.88 -3.66
C THR A 4 17.15 -7.30 -4.48
N ARG A 5 17.04 -5.97 -4.53
CA ARG A 5 16.05 -5.28 -5.38
C ARG A 5 16.10 -5.74 -6.84
N ARG A 6 17.28 -6.10 -7.36
CA ARG A 6 17.45 -6.55 -8.75
C ARG A 6 16.82 -7.94 -8.97
N GLU A 7 16.90 -8.82 -7.99
CA GLU A 7 16.27 -10.14 -8.03
C GLU A 7 14.75 -10.05 -7.87
N PHE A 8 14.27 -9.15 -7.01
CA PHE A 8 12.84 -8.80 -6.92
C PHE A 8 12.26 -8.46 -8.30
N LEU A 9 12.96 -7.61 -9.08
CA LEU A 9 12.52 -7.22 -10.43
C LEU A 9 12.49 -8.39 -11.41
N GLY A 10 13.47 -9.30 -11.32
CA GLY A 10 13.51 -10.51 -12.14
C GLY A 10 12.32 -11.43 -11.87
N TYR A 11 11.90 -11.56 -10.61
CA TYR A 11 10.74 -12.39 -10.25
C TYR A 11 9.39 -11.74 -10.62
N THR A 12 9.27 -10.41 -10.55
CA THR A 12 8.04 -9.71 -10.97
C THR A 12 7.85 -9.69 -12.49
N ALA A 13 8.94 -9.64 -13.27
CA ALA A 13 8.88 -9.61 -14.74
C ALA A 13 8.50 -10.98 -15.37
N GLY A 14 8.69 -12.08 -14.64
CA GLY A 14 8.40 -13.43 -15.13
C GLY A 14 6.94 -13.90 -15.05
N ALA A 15 6.03 -13.06 -14.54
CA ALA A 15 4.62 -13.43 -14.32
C ALA A 15 3.68 -12.77 -15.34
N ILE A 16 3.84 -13.10 -16.63
CA ILE A 16 2.83 -12.78 -17.65
C ILE A 16 2.17 -14.09 -18.08
N SER A 17 0.95 -14.34 -17.57
CA SER A 17 -0.14 -15.24 -18.07
C SER A 17 -1.09 -15.49 -16.88
N VAL A 18 -2.41 -15.24 -16.93
CA VAL A 18 -3.41 -15.74 -17.87
C VAL A 18 -4.46 -14.66 -18.16
N VAL A 19 -4.74 -14.46 -19.45
CA VAL A 19 -5.84 -13.66 -20.00
C VAL A 19 -7.16 -14.39 -19.80
N GLY A 20 -8.20 -13.66 -19.40
CA GLY A 20 -9.57 -13.93 -19.83
C GLY A 20 -10.51 -14.56 -18.81
N LEU A 21 -11.01 -13.76 -17.86
CA LEU A 21 -12.38 -13.93 -17.36
C LEU A 21 -13.05 -12.55 -17.29
N PRO A 22 -14.24 -12.37 -17.89
CA PRO A 22 -14.96 -11.11 -17.80
C PRO A 22 -15.31 -10.84 -16.33
N LEU A 23 -15.02 -9.63 -15.87
CA LEU A 23 -15.50 -9.13 -14.59
C LEU A 23 -17.04 -9.12 -14.62
N PRO A 24 -17.74 -9.56 -13.56
CA PRO A 24 -19.18 -9.38 -13.49
C PRO A 24 -19.50 -7.88 -13.50
N GLU A 25 -20.24 -7.45 -14.51
CA GLU A 25 -20.78 -6.09 -14.64
C GLU A 25 -21.83 -5.84 -13.54
N SER A 26 -21.37 -5.53 -12.34
CA SER A 26 -22.21 -4.82 -11.38
C SER A 26 -22.16 -3.34 -11.74
N THR A 27 -23.18 -2.81 -12.43
CA THR A 27 -23.32 -1.39 -12.71
C THR A 27 -23.25 -0.60 -11.40
N PRO A 28 -22.19 0.17 -11.14
CA PRO A 28 -22.07 0.88 -9.88
C PRO A 28 -23.09 2.03 -9.89
N THR A 29 -23.88 2.15 -8.84
CA THR A 29 -24.76 3.31 -8.64
C THR A 29 -23.95 4.61 -8.68
N ALA A 30 -24.52 5.70 -9.20
CA ALA A 30 -23.84 6.99 -9.41
C ALA A 30 -23.08 7.52 -8.17
N THR A 31 -23.57 7.21 -6.96
CA THR A 31 -22.91 7.55 -5.68
C THR A 31 -21.62 6.77 -5.44
N ARG A 32 -21.53 5.50 -5.88
CA ARG A 32 -20.31 4.69 -5.79
C ARG A 32 -19.24 5.22 -6.74
N LEU A 33 -19.61 5.60 -7.97
CA LEU A 33 -18.70 6.23 -8.93
C LEU A 33 -18.11 7.54 -8.37
N ARG A 34 -18.93 8.39 -7.71
CA ARG A 34 -18.46 9.62 -7.05
C ARG A 34 -17.44 9.43 -5.93
N LYS A 35 -17.40 8.25 -5.28
CA LYS A 35 -16.36 7.93 -4.27
C LYS A 35 -15.05 7.47 -4.92
N LEU A 36 -15.14 6.80 -6.06
CA LEU A 36 -14.01 6.49 -6.93
C LEU A 36 -13.41 7.77 -7.52
N ASP A 37 -14.19 8.86 -7.52
CA ASP A 37 -13.83 10.10 -8.18
C ASP A 37 -12.80 10.98 -7.45
N LYS A 38 -12.22 10.54 -6.34
CA LYS A 38 -11.36 11.41 -5.52
C LYS A 38 -10.19 10.66 -4.92
N TRP A 39 -9.45 9.92 -5.75
CA TRP A 39 -8.23 9.22 -5.34
C TRP A 39 -6.99 9.97 -5.79
N GLN A 40 -5.95 9.91 -4.96
CA GLN A 40 -4.65 10.52 -5.27
C GLN A 40 -3.52 9.61 -4.81
N VAL A 41 -2.51 9.45 -5.66
CA VAL A 41 -1.27 8.77 -5.34
C VAL A 41 -0.21 9.85 -5.17
N LEU A 42 0.42 9.91 -4.00
CA LEU A 42 1.41 10.93 -3.67
C LEU A 42 2.80 10.47 -4.10
N GLY A 43 3.56 11.37 -4.75
CA GLY A 43 4.98 11.14 -4.97
C GLY A 43 5.79 11.11 -3.66
N THR A 44 6.76 10.20 -3.58
CA THR A 44 7.76 10.22 -2.51
C THR A 44 8.75 11.37 -2.77
N THR A 45 9.05 12.22 -1.78
CA THR A 45 10.15 13.17 -1.92
C THR A 45 11.49 12.41 -1.92
N GLY A 46 12.17 12.34 -3.08
CA GLY A 46 13.43 11.60 -3.28
C GLY A 46 13.28 10.40 -4.21
N ARG A 47 14.36 9.61 -4.40
CA ARG A 47 14.28 8.37 -5.20
C ARG A 47 13.44 7.32 -4.44
N PRO A 48 12.34 6.81 -5.01
CA PRO A 48 11.56 5.75 -4.38
C PRO A 48 12.39 4.48 -4.25
N SER A 49 12.23 3.72 -3.15
CA SER A 49 12.88 2.41 -3.00
C SER A 49 12.31 1.41 -4.00
N ILE A 50 11.01 1.53 -4.29
CA ILE A 50 10.23 0.67 -5.16
C ILE A 50 9.42 1.56 -6.12
N PRO A 51 10.02 2.07 -7.22
CA PRO A 51 9.30 2.83 -8.24
C PRO A 51 8.07 2.10 -8.79
N GLU A 52 8.15 0.77 -8.87
CA GLU A 52 7.11 -0.13 -9.34
C GLU A 52 5.84 -0.01 -8.50
N SER A 53 5.98 0.35 -7.22
CA SER A 53 4.83 0.57 -6.36
C SER A 53 3.99 1.75 -6.84
N ALA A 54 4.63 2.92 -7.00
CA ALA A 54 3.94 4.10 -7.49
C ALA A 54 3.34 3.85 -8.88
N LEU A 55 4.10 3.23 -9.78
CA LEU A 55 3.61 2.85 -11.12
C LEU A 55 2.39 1.94 -11.05
N GLY A 56 2.37 0.96 -10.15
CA GLY A 56 1.24 0.06 -9.98
C GLY A 56 -0.02 0.74 -9.48
N TYR A 57 0.09 1.61 -8.47
CA TYR A 57 -1.05 2.41 -8.03
C TYR A 57 -1.56 3.34 -9.13
N HIS A 58 -0.66 3.99 -9.88
CA HIS A 58 -1.06 4.84 -11.01
C HIS A 58 -1.72 4.03 -12.14
N ALA A 59 -1.23 2.83 -12.44
CA ALA A 59 -1.83 1.94 -13.43
C ALA A 59 -3.21 1.41 -13.00
N ALA A 60 -3.48 1.36 -11.69
CA ALA A 60 -4.77 1.00 -11.13
C ALA A 60 -5.75 2.17 -11.00
N LEU A 61 -5.29 3.42 -11.20
CA LEU A 61 -6.21 4.56 -11.26
C LEU A 61 -7.09 4.46 -12.52
N PRO A 62 -8.39 4.82 -12.44
CA PRO A 62 -9.24 4.91 -13.61
C PRO A 62 -8.59 5.79 -14.70
N GLN A 63 -8.59 5.34 -15.95
CA GLN A 63 -7.85 5.95 -17.07
C GLN A 63 -8.16 7.45 -17.28
N GLU A 64 -9.39 7.87 -16.94
CA GLU A 64 -9.86 9.27 -17.00
C GLU A 64 -9.03 10.23 -16.13
N ARG A 65 -8.16 9.72 -15.24
CA ARG A 65 -7.49 10.46 -14.16
C ARG A 65 -5.97 10.47 -14.23
N GLN A 66 -5.37 9.93 -15.29
CA GLN A 66 -3.92 10.06 -15.54
C GLN A 66 -3.47 11.51 -15.82
N ARG A 67 -4.38 12.49 -15.78
CA ARG A 67 -4.14 13.90 -16.14
C ARG A 67 -3.60 14.79 -15.01
N VAL A 68 -3.50 14.29 -13.77
CA VAL A 68 -2.88 15.03 -12.65
C VAL A 68 -1.41 14.66 -12.58
N ASP A 69 -0.52 15.66 -12.56
CA ASP A 69 0.91 15.43 -12.41
C ASP A 69 1.17 14.64 -11.10
N PRO A 70 1.82 13.46 -11.15
CA PRO A 70 2.14 12.63 -9.98
C PRO A 70 2.90 13.35 -8.86
N TRP A 71 3.54 14.48 -9.19
CA TRP A 71 4.42 15.21 -8.30
C TRP A 71 3.81 16.52 -7.76
N GLU A 72 2.64 16.93 -8.26
CA GLU A 72 1.95 18.11 -7.75
C GLU A 72 1.15 17.78 -6.48
N ARG A 73 1.34 18.61 -5.44
CA ARG A 73 0.56 18.52 -4.20
C ARG A 73 -0.78 19.24 -4.40
N PRO A 74 -1.91 18.54 -4.32
CA PRO A 74 -3.20 19.19 -4.51
C PRO A 74 -3.54 20.10 -3.33
N SER A 75 -4.18 21.23 -3.64
CA SER A 75 -4.88 22.04 -2.66
C SER A 75 -6.08 21.21 -2.16
N VAL A 76 -6.10 20.90 -0.87
CA VAL A 76 -7.08 20.00 -0.25
C VAL A 76 -8.45 20.69 -0.18
N PRO A 77 -9.48 20.21 -0.91
CA PRO A 77 -10.73 20.02 -0.17
C PRO A 77 -11.58 18.78 -0.51
N SER A 78 -11.16 17.81 -1.34
CA SER A 78 -12.10 16.74 -1.71
C SER A 78 -11.58 15.30 -1.79
N CYS A 79 -10.30 15.00 -1.57
CA CYS A 79 -9.81 13.61 -1.71
C CYS A 79 -10.48 12.63 -0.71
N SER A 80 -11.10 11.55 -1.21
CA SER A 80 -11.65 10.44 -0.40
C SER A 80 -10.57 9.41 -0.07
N LEU A 81 -9.62 9.19 -0.98
CA LEU A 81 -8.54 8.21 -0.80
C LEU A 81 -7.18 8.80 -1.20
N LEU A 82 -6.27 8.94 -0.23
CA LEU A 82 -4.87 9.25 -0.50
C LEU A 82 -4.01 8.01 -0.32
N ILE A 83 -3.09 7.77 -1.26
CA ILE A 83 -2.17 6.64 -1.24
C ILE A 83 -0.76 7.19 -1.21
N TYR A 84 0.04 6.76 -0.24
CA TYR A 84 1.46 7.03 -0.15
C TYR A 84 2.24 5.73 -0.45
N PRO A 85 2.62 5.50 -1.71
CA PRO A 85 3.32 4.29 -2.12
C PRO A 85 4.74 4.27 -1.57
N SER A 86 5.19 3.09 -1.14
CA SER A 86 6.59 2.80 -0.78
C SER A 86 7.30 3.89 0.02
N LEU A 87 6.63 4.34 1.08
CA LEU A 87 7.06 5.40 1.97
C LEU A 87 8.39 5.04 2.65
N LEU A 88 9.40 5.88 2.45
CA LEU A 88 10.72 5.74 3.06
C LEU A 88 11.03 6.80 4.10
N VAL A 89 10.58 8.03 3.85
CA VAL A 89 10.84 9.19 4.70
C VAL A 89 9.55 9.97 4.83
N ILE A 90 9.19 10.30 6.06
CA ILE A 90 8.03 11.15 6.35
C ILE A 90 8.58 12.41 6.97
N ASN A 91 8.46 13.55 6.30
CA ASN A 91 8.78 14.84 6.92
C ASN A 91 7.59 15.35 7.77
N GLN A 92 7.82 16.37 8.60
CA GLN A 92 6.78 16.90 9.49
C GLN A 92 5.59 17.50 8.72
N LYS A 93 5.85 18.14 7.57
CA LYS A 93 4.82 18.77 6.74
C LYS A 93 3.89 17.71 6.13
N ASP A 94 4.45 16.59 5.67
CA ASP A 94 3.70 15.48 5.09
C ASP A 94 2.85 14.79 6.15
N ALA A 95 3.41 14.54 7.34
CA ALA A 95 2.62 13.99 8.44
C ALA A 95 1.45 14.90 8.83
N ALA A 96 1.69 16.21 8.97
CA ALA A 96 0.63 17.17 9.26
C ALA A 96 -0.43 17.26 8.15
N PHE A 97 -0.02 17.10 6.89
CA PHE A 97 -0.94 17.02 5.75
C PHE A 97 -1.82 15.78 5.81
N LEU A 98 -1.24 14.58 5.98
CA LEU A 98 -1.99 13.32 6.07
C LEU A 98 -2.97 13.33 7.24
N THR A 99 -2.54 13.80 8.42
CA THR A 99 -3.41 13.94 9.60
C THR A 99 -4.59 14.87 9.33
N ARG A 100 -4.36 15.99 8.65
CA ARG A 100 -5.43 16.92 8.27
C ARG A 100 -6.42 16.27 7.30
N CYS A 101 -5.95 15.51 6.32
CA CYS A 101 -6.81 14.77 5.40
C CYS A 101 -7.68 13.74 6.14
N MET A 102 -7.08 12.95 7.04
CA MET A 102 -7.82 11.98 7.86
C MET A 102 -8.86 12.69 8.74
N ASN A 103 -8.50 13.80 9.40
CA ASN A 103 -9.45 14.57 10.21
C ASN A 103 -10.64 15.11 9.41
N ARG A 104 -10.48 15.33 8.10
CA ARG A 104 -11.54 15.76 7.18
C ARG A 104 -12.33 14.61 6.55
N GLY A 105 -12.07 13.36 6.94
CA GLY A 105 -12.83 12.21 6.48
C GLY A 105 -12.12 11.32 5.45
N ALA A 106 -10.92 11.69 4.99
CA ALA A 106 -10.22 10.90 3.98
C ALA A 106 -9.70 9.57 4.54
N THR A 107 -9.67 8.55 3.68
CA THR A 107 -8.89 7.33 3.89
C THR A 107 -7.47 7.57 3.39
N VAL A 108 -6.47 7.26 4.21
CA VAL A 108 -5.05 7.36 3.89
C VAL A 108 -4.44 5.97 3.93
N VAL A 109 -3.95 5.49 2.79
CA VAL A 109 -3.16 4.26 2.66
C VAL A 109 -1.69 4.64 2.68
N ILE A 110 -0.94 4.04 3.60
CA ILE A 110 0.51 4.15 3.69
C ILE A 110 1.10 2.79 3.43
N GLU A 111 1.81 2.67 2.32
CA GLU A 111 2.58 1.47 2.02
C GLU A 111 4.04 1.68 2.42
N SER A 112 4.60 0.80 3.24
CA SER A 112 5.99 0.89 3.66
C SER A 112 6.92 0.35 2.57
N GLY A 113 7.86 1.17 2.11
CA GLY A 113 8.97 0.74 1.26
C GLY A 113 10.20 0.31 2.05
N ALA A 114 10.09 0.21 3.38
CA ALA A 114 11.23 0.20 4.29
C ALA A 114 11.86 -1.19 4.51
N GLY A 115 11.25 -2.25 3.99
CA GLY A 115 11.79 -3.62 4.05
C GLY A 115 13.18 -3.75 3.42
N PHE A 116 13.50 -2.88 2.46
CA PHE A 116 14.79 -2.85 1.75
C PHE A 116 15.80 -1.84 2.31
N MET A 117 15.47 -1.16 3.41
CA MET A 117 16.38 -0.16 3.99
C MET A 117 17.50 -0.82 4.79
N LYS A 118 18.69 -0.21 4.74
CA LYS A 118 19.78 -0.54 5.66
C LYS A 118 19.35 -0.30 7.11
N HIS A 119 19.89 -1.09 8.05
CA HIS A 119 19.49 -1.09 9.46
C HIS A 119 19.38 0.31 10.10
N PHE A 120 20.39 1.16 9.96
CA PHE A 120 20.35 2.51 10.54
C PHE A 120 19.26 3.40 9.92
N ALA A 121 19.08 3.31 8.60
CA ALA A 121 18.05 4.06 7.89
C ALA A 121 16.65 3.55 8.28
N PHE A 122 16.49 2.24 8.46
CA PHE A 122 15.25 1.64 8.97
C PHE A 122 14.93 2.11 10.39
N ARG A 123 15.91 2.16 11.30
CA ARG A 123 15.69 2.69 12.67
C ARG A 123 15.16 4.12 12.64
N ARG A 124 15.69 4.97 11.74
CA ARG A 124 15.20 6.33 11.53
C ARG A 124 13.76 6.34 10.99
N HIS A 125 13.47 5.51 10.00
CA HIS A 125 12.12 5.37 9.43
C HIS A 125 11.10 4.93 10.48
N ARG A 126 11.39 3.87 11.23
CA ARG A 126 10.56 3.38 12.34
C ARG A 126 10.27 4.46 13.37
N ARG A 127 11.28 5.26 13.72
CA ARG A 127 11.11 6.40 14.64
C ARG A 127 10.15 7.44 14.06
N GLN A 128 10.30 7.80 12.78
CA GLN A 128 9.43 8.77 12.11
C GLN A 128 7.98 8.29 12.02
N LEU A 129 7.75 7.03 11.65
CA LEU A 129 6.40 6.44 11.64
C LEU A 129 5.72 6.53 13.00
N ARG A 130 6.43 6.14 14.07
CA ARG A 130 5.93 6.21 15.44
C ARG A 130 5.66 7.65 15.89
N GLU A 131 6.61 8.55 15.73
CA GLU A 131 6.51 9.90 16.30
C GLU A 131 5.58 10.82 15.50
N ARG A 132 5.48 10.64 14.19
CA ARG A 132 4.75 11.56 13.31
C ARG A 132 3.37 11.07 12.92
N LEU A 133 3.20 9.75 12.81
CA LEU A 133 1.94 9.12 12.38
C LEU A 133 1.37 8.16 13.41
N GLN A 134 2.04 7.96 14.55
CA GLN A 134 1.65 7.01 15.59
C GLN A 134 1.51 5.58 15.06
N ILE A 135 2.41 5.18 14.13
CA ILE A 135 2.46 3.85 13.53
C ILE A 135 3.72 3.13 14.06
N PRO A 136 3.68 2.49 15.24
CA PRO A 136 4.77 1.62 15.65
C PRO A 136 4.84 0.37 14.75
N VAL A 137 6.07 -0.01 14.37
CA VAL A 137 6.37 -1.17 13.50
C VAL A 137 7.54 -1.96 14.06
N THR A 138 7.64 -3.25 13.76
CA THR A 138 8.77 -4.12 14.16
C THR A 138 9.86 -4.12 13.10
N ALA A 139 10.93 -4.91 13.30
CA ALA A 139 11.98 -5.06 12.30
C ALA A 139 11.45 -5.75 11.02
N PRO A 140 12.04 -5.48 9.84
CA PRO A 140 11.66 -6.17 8.62
C PRO A 140 11.86 -7.68 8.74
N VAL A 141 10.94 -8.44 8.20
CA VAL A 141 10.99 -9.91 8.17
C VAL A 141 11.12 -10.37 6.71
N ASP A 142 12.07 -11.25 6.46
CA ASP A 142 12.27 -11.86 5.15
C ASP A 142 11.43 -13.14 5.04
N LEU A 143 10.32 -13.05 4.29
CA LEU A 143 9.40 -14.17 4.11
C LEU A 143 10.03 -15.33 3.33
N TRP A 144 11.10 -15.10 2.59
CA TRP A 144 11.78 -16.12 1.77
C TRP A 144 12.87 -16.88 2.53
N SER A 145 13.25 -16.43 3.72
CA SER A 145 14.34 -17.02 4.49
C SER A 145 13.92 -18.12 5.48
N HIS A 146 12.61 -18.39 5.65
CA HIS A 146 12.11 -19.44 6.54
C HIS A 146 11.88 -20.80 5.81
N GLY A 147 12.92 -21.64 5.79
CA GLY A 147 12.86 -23.11 5.94
C GLY A 147 12.02 -24.03 5.01
N SER A 148 12.73 -24.86 4.24
CA SER A 148 12.41 -26.24 3.76
C SER A 148 11.29 -26.53 2.75
N ARG A 149 10.42 -25.59 2.38
CA ARG A 149 9.64 -25.71 1.13
C ARG A 149 9.55 -24.35 0.43
N PRO A 150 9.86 -24.26 -0.88
CA PRO A 150 9.74 -23.03 -1.64
C PRO A 150 8.26 -22.74 -1.93
N SER A 151 7.46 -22.44 -0.91
CA SER A 151 6.15 -21.85 -1.15
C SER A 151 6.35 -20.36 -1.38
N THR A 152 5.96 -19.90 -2.56
CA THR A 152 5.79 -18.48 -2.85
C THR A 152 5.04 -17.80 -1.70
N PRO A 153 5.56 -16.73 -1.09
CA PRO A 153 4.86 -16.04 -0.02
C PRO A 153 3.65 -15.27 -0.56
N TYR A 154 2.56 -15.33 0.19
CA TYR A 154 1.33 -14.59 -0.06
C TYR A 154 0.93 -13.84 1.20
N VAL A 155 0.34 -12.67 0.98
CA VAL A 155 -0.35 -11.90 2.00
C VAL A 155 -1.85 -12.08 1.83
N GLU A 156 -2.49 -12.57 2.89
CA GLU A 156 -3.92 -12.77 2.98
C GLU A 156 -4.57 -11.53 3.61
N TYR A 157 -5.26 -10.76 2.80
CA TYR A 157 -6.10 -9.64 3.23
C TYR A 157 -7.48 -10.17 3.65
N THR A 158 -8.00 -9.64 4.75
CA THR A 158 -9.33 -9.99 5.30
C THR A 158 -10.34 -8.85 5.15
N TRP A 159 -9.87 -7.64 4.89
CA TRP A 159 -10.69 -6.44 4.73
C TRP A 159 -10.19 -5.59 3.55
N PRO A 160 -11.08 -4.88 2.82
CA PRO A 160 -12.54 -4.87 2.95
C PRO A 160 -13.23 -6.08 2.34
N GLN A 161 -12.46 -6.88 1.61
CA GLN A 161 -12.82 -8.20 1.11
C GLN A 161 -11.58 -9.09 1.19
N ARG A 162 -11.81 -10.41 1.12
CA ARG A 162 -10.70 -11.36 1.07
C ARG A 162 -9.93 -11.21 -0.24
N ALA A 163 -8.61 -11.18 -0.13
CA ALA A 163 -7.68 -11.20 -1.27
C ALA A 163 -6.37 -11.86 -0.82
N ARG A 164 -5.71 -12.56 -1.73
CA ARG A 164 -4.46 -13.27 -1.53
C ARG A 164 -3.45 -12.75 -2.55
N ILE A 165 -2.67 -11.77 -2.13
CA ILE A 165 -1.73 -11.05 -2.99
C ILE A 165 -0.34 -11.64 -2.81
N ARG A 166 0.32 -11.98 -3.91
CA ARG A 166 1.69 -12.50 -3.88
C ARG A 166 2.65 -11.42 -3.39
N ASP A 167 3.53 -11.77 -2.45
CA ASP A 167 4.60 -10.88 -2.00
C ASP A 167 5.97 -11.44 -2.40
N PHE A 168 6.87 -10.55 -2.80
CA PHE A 168 8.21 -10.90 -3.25
C PHE A 168 9.30 -10.22 -2.39
N SER A 169 8.91 -9.65 -1.26
CA SER A 169 9.69 -8.66 -0.52
C SER A 169 9.97 -9.07 0.93
N ARG A 170 10.65 -8.15 1.63
CA ARG A 170 10.69 -8.14 3.09
C ARG A 170 9.52 -7.31 3.60
N VAL A 171 8.71 -7.91 4.46
CA VAL A 171 7.57 -7.22 5.08
C VAL A 171 8.02 -6.40 6.28
N VAL A 172 7.33 -5.30 6.56
CA VAL A 172 7.53 -4.48 7.76
C VAL A 172 6.29 -4.62 8.65
N PRO A 173 6.29 -5.55 9.63
CA PRO A 173 5.09 -5.82 10.42
C PRO A 173 4.71 -4.62 11.30
N PRO A 174 3.41 -4.33 11.48
CA PRO A 174 2.98 -3.44 12.55
C PRO A 174 3.36 -4.04 13.91
N ALA A 175 3.76 -3.18 14.84
CA ALA A 175 3.83 -3.58 16.24
C ALA A 175 2.42 -3.58 16.85
N GLU A 176 2.29 -4.15 18.05
CA GLU A 176 1.05 -4.12 18.82
C GLU A 176 0.55 -2.68 19.00
N GLN A 177 -0.66 -2.42 18.54
CA GLN A 177 -1.25 -1.08 18.53
C GLN A 177 -2.78 -1.13 18.34
N PRO A 178 -3.51 -0.06 18.68
CA PRO A 178 -4.93 0.05 18.39
C PRO A 178 -5.22 0.00 16.89
N GLY A 179 -6.23 -0.78 16.52
CA GLY A 179 -6.64 -0.97 15.14
C GLY A 179 -7.08 -2.40 14.88
N GLU A 180 -7.58 -2.65 13.68
CA GLU A 180 -7.92 -3.97 13.19
C GLU A 180 -6.80 -4.44 12.26
N ILE A 181 -6.25 -5.63 12.50
CA ILE A 181 -5.32 -6.27 11.56
C ILE A 181 -6.14 -6.73 10.34
N ILE A 182 -5.72 -6.28 9.15
CA ILE A 182 -6.44 -6.54 7.90
C ILE A 182 -5.68 -7.41 6.93
N ALA A 183 -4.42 -7.76 7.22
CA ALA A 183 -3.66 -8.67 6.39
C ALA A 183 -2.57 -9.43 7.14
N TRP A 184 -2.31 -10.65 6.68
CA TRP A 184 -1.44 -11.63 7.33
C TRP A 184 -0.51 -12.31 6.32
N ALA A 185 0.73 -12.60 6.72
CA ALA A 185 1.64 -13.50 6.01
C ALA A 185 1.85 -14.74 6.90
N GLY A 186 1.04 -15.78 6.69
CA GLY A 186 0.87 -16.85 7.68
C GLY A 186 0.33 -16.26 8.98
N GLU A 187 1.01 -16.49 10.10
CA GLU A 187 0.63 -15.94 11.41
C GLU A 187 1.17 -14.51 11.66
N LEU A 188 1.96 -13.96 10.74
CA LEU A 188 2.58 -12.65 10.91
C LEU A 188 1.62 -11.54 10.43
N PRO A 189 1.18 -10.61 11.29
CA PRO A 189 0.41 -9.46 10.84
C PRO A 189 1.28 -8.57 9.93
N VAL A 190 0.72 -8.10 8.81
CA VAL A 190 1.46 -7.24 7.86
C VAL A 190 0.70 -5.98 7.46
N ALA A 191 -0.59 -5.85 7.81
CA ALA A 191 -1.34 -4.63 7.59
C ALA A 191 -2.39 -4.41 8.68
N PHE A 192 -2.68 -3.15 8.99
CA PHE A 192 -3.78 -2.79 9.87
C PHE A 192 -4.53 -1.57 9.36
N LYS A 193 -5.75 -1.38 9.87
CA LYS A 193 -6.50 -0.14 9.72
C LYS A 193 -6.96 0.39 11.06
N ARG A 194 -7.10 1.70 11.18
CA ARG A 194 -7.75 2.34 12.33
C ARG A 194 -8.41 3.65 11.94
N ARG A 195 -9.33 4.10 12.79
CA ARG A 195 -9.95 5.41 12.65
C ARG A 195 -9.02 6.51 13.18
N VAL A 196 -8.95 7.63 12.46
CA VAL A 196 -8.22 8.84 12.86
C VAL A 196 -9.11 10.04 12.52
N GLY A 197 -9.64 10.71 13.54
CA GLY A 197 -10.66 11.74 13.35
C GLY A 197 -11.88 11.17 12.62
N ALA A 198 -12.34 11.87 11.58
CA ALA A 198 -13.44 11.43 10.73
C ALA A 198 -13.01 10.43 9.62
N GLY A 199 -11.73 10.13 9.49
CA GLY A 199 -11.15 9.33 8.41
C GLY A 199 -10.55 8.02 8.88
N THR A 200 -9.83 7.36 7.98
CA THR A 200 -9.25 6.03 8.19
C THR A 200 -7.78 6.03 7.81
N LEU A 201 -6.93 5.50 8.67
CA LEU A 201 -5.55 5.15 8.35
C LEU A 201 -5.49 3.67 7.99
N ILE A 202 -4.84 3.33 6.88
CA ILE A 202 -4.48 1.98 6.49
C ILE A 202 -2.96 1.92 6.34
N TYR A 203 -2.31 1.02 7.06
CA TYR A 203 -0.88 0.77 6.93
C TYR A 203 -0.66 -0.59 6.27
N LEU A 204 0.19 -0.62 5.25
CA LEU A 204 0.62 -1.82 4.53
C LEU A 204 2.13 -2.00 4.75
N GLY A 205 2.49 -3.03 5.50
CA GLY A 205 3.87 -3.47 5.70
C GLY A 205 4.43 -4.28 4.54
N SER A 206 3.54 -4.77 3.66
CA SER A 206 3.84 -5.47 2.41
C SER A 206 3.47 -4.58 1.22
N PRO A 207 4.37 -4.30 0.28
CA PRO A 207 4.06 -3.50 -0.90
C PRO A 207 3.04 -4.18 -1.83
N VAL A 208 1.87 -3.56 -2.00
CA VAL A 208 0.83 -4.00 -2.96
C VAL A 208 1.07 -3.41 -4.34
N GLY A 209 1.69 -2.24 -4.42
CA GLY A 209 1.96 -1.55 -5.67
C GLY A 209 2.65 -2.41 -6.75
N PRO A 210 3.70 -3.19 -6.45
CA PRO A 210 4.31 -4.08 -7.43
C PRO A 210 3.36 -5.14 -8.00
N ALA A 211 2.46 -5.70 -7.19
CA ALA A 211 1.43 -6.64 -7.66
C ALA A 211 0.42 -5.94 -8.58
N LEU A 212 0.02 -4.70 -8.25
CA LEU A 212 -0.82 -3.88 -9.13
C LEU A 212 -0.16 -3.63 -10.48
N TRP A 213 1.15 -3.34 -10.47
CA TRP A 213 1.92 -3.12 -11.69
C TRP A 213 2.04 -4.38 -12.55
N ALA A 214 2.22 -5.54 -11.92
CA ALA A 214 2.21 -6.84 -12.59
C ALA A 214 0.82 -7.27 -13.09
N GLY A 215 -0.23 -6.49 -12.81
CA GLY A 215 -1.58 -6.74 -13.29
C GLY A 215 -2.39 -7.71 -12.43
N ASP A 216 -1.98 -7.99 -11.20
CA ASP A 216 -2.66 -8.89 -10.26
C ASP A 216 -4.13 -8.46 -10.06
N VAL A 217 -5.05 -9.36 -10.41
CA VAL A 217 -6.50 -9.10 -10.38
C VAL A 217 -7.01 -8.96 -8.95
N GLU A 218 -6.46 -9.73 -8.00
CA GLU A 218 -6.87 -9.65 -6.60
C GLU A 218 -6.39 -8.36 -5.96
N ALA A 219 -5.16 -7.93 -6.25
CA ALA A 219 -4.64 -6.63 -5.81
C ALA A 219 -5.51 -5.47 -6.33
N LYS A 220 -5.87 -5.49 -7.61
CA LYS A 220 -6.75 -4.47 -8.19
C LYS A 220 -8.13 -4.48 -7.54
N ARG A 221 -8.79 -5.64 -7.46
CA ARG A 221 -10.10 -5.77 -6.82
C ARG A 221 -10.07 -5.29 -5.38
N TRP A 222 -9.05 -5.66 -4.62
CA TRP A 222 -8.86 -5.20 -3.24
C TRP A 222 -8.74 -3.68 -3.14
N LEU A 223 -7.88 -3.06 -3.97
CA LEU A 223 -7.72 -1.60 -3.96
C LEU A 223 -9.02 -0.86 -4.31
N HIS A 224 -9.75 -1.35 -5.33
CA HIS A 224 -11.06 -0.82 -5.68
C HIS A 224 -12.07 -0.96 -4.54
N ALA A 225 -12.07 -2.08 -3.83
CA ALA A 225 -12.92 -2.27 -2.67
C ALA A 225 -12.55 -1.32 -1.52
N VAL A 226 -11.25 -1.10 -1.24
CA VAL A 226 -10.78 -0.14 -0.21
C VAL A 226 -11.36 1.24 -0.49
N ALA A 227 -11.26 1.67 -1.73
CA ALA A 227 -11.76 2.96 -2.10
C ALA A 227 -13.29 3.13 -2.10
N LEU A 228 -14.05 2.06 -2.33
CA LEU A 228 -15.51 2.12 -2.20
C LEU A 228 -15.93 2.30 -0.73
N THR A 229 -15.09 1.87 0.21
CA THR A 229 -15.28 2.11 1.65
C THR A 229 -14.82 3.50 2.11
N ALA A 230 -14.02 4.20 1.29
CA ALA A 230 -13.49 5.52 1.60
C ALA A 230 -14.54 6.65 1.49
#